data_AF-A0A2E6XXC0-F1
#
_entry.id   AF-A0A2E6XXC0-F1
#
_cell.length_a   1.000
_cell.length_b   1.000
_cell.length_c   1.000
_cell.angle_alpha   90.00
_cell.angle_beta   90.00
_cell.angle_gamma   90.00
#
_symmetry.space_group_name_H-M   'P 1'
#
loop_
_entity.id
_entity.type
_entity.pdbx_description
1 polymer ?
#
loop_
_entity_poly.entity_id
_entity_poly.type
_entity_poly.pdbx_seq_one_letter_code
_entity_poly.pdbx_strand_id
1 'polypeptide(L)'
;MVKRTKKVTKNEQKSAVEEPKAVKSRKKTTKTKSSNSKDKQEYSTRMPLIAMILFAGLFVVSVFMLFRNTKYSADSLIVQDLQKLHKIFIEIDKDCKIIDFEHVKNYIDFLTVKEFVGSEVGAMNVSYPRNWKGPYLLDNPTVHEQQYIILRNKNGYYIVPGDGVTLANGKVIGQDIVLGEKTDMEKVLHDSAGLKSKEGILGVKIDVSGSYLKKILQAPLKYL
;
A
#
# COMPACT_ATOMS: atom_id res chain seq x y z
N MET A 1 42.77 25.52 11.42
CA MET A 1 44.14 25.56 10.85
C MET A 1 44.25 24.37 9.91
N VAL A 2 44.49 24.41 8.59
CA VAL A 2 45.23 25.31 7.70
C VAL A 2 44.81 25.01 6.23
N LYS A 3 44.58 26.09 5.45
CA LYS A 3 44.78 26.38 4.00
C LYS A 3 44.29 25.37 2.93
N ARG A 4 43.34 25.73 2.05
CA ARG A 4 43.44 26.55 0.79
C ARG A 4 44.58 26.14 -0.16
N THR A 5 44.25 25.76 -1.41
CA THR A 5 44.77 26.44 -2.63
C THR A 5 43.99 26.14 -3.92
N LYS A 6 43.82 27.19 -4.74
CA LYS A 6 43.27 27.28 -6.12
C LYS A 6 44.35 27.03 -7.20
N LYS A 7 43.92 26.74 -8.44
CA LYS A 7 44.41 27.27 -9.76
C LYS A 7 43.62 26.54 -10.86
N VAL A 8 42.80 27.13 -11.76
CA VAL A 8 42.96 28.19 -12.78
C VAL A 8 44.15 27.98 -13.72
N THR A 9 43.88 27.63 -14.99
CA THR A 9 44.40 28.40 -16.15
C THR A 9 43.60 28.15 -17.43
N LYS A 10 43.22 29.27 -18.05
CA LYS A 10 42.69 29.49 -19.39
C LYS A 10 43.87 29.71 -20.34
N ASN A 11 43.79 29.37 -21.63
CA ASN A 11 44.59 30.05 -22.66
C ASN A 11 43.92 29.98 -24.05
N GLU A 12 43.70 31.18 -24.58
CA GLU A 12 43.44 31.54 -25.98
C GLU A 12 44.75 31.65 -26.75
N GLN A 13 44.72 31.44 -28.08
CA GLN A 13 45.38 32.25 -29.14
C GLN A 13 45.19 31.53 -30.49
N LYS A 14 44.42 32.05 -31.47
CA LYS A 14 44.64 33.19 -32.41
C LYS A 14 45.57 32.89 -33.59
N SER A 15 45.03 33.23 -34.77
CA SER A 15 45.65 33.75 -36.02
C SER A 15 45.41 32.86 -37.24
N ALA A 16 45.25 33.35 -38.48
CA ALA A 16 44.68 34.55 -39.13
C ALA A 16 45.07 34.42 -40.63
N VAL A 17 44.35 35.13 -41.52
CA VAL A 17 44.77 35.51 -42.90
C VAL A 17 44.71 34.35 -43.93
N GLU A 18 44.19 34.42 -45.16
CA GLU A 18 44.12 35.46 -46.20
C GLU A 18 43.03 35.11 -47.25
N GLU A 19 42.37 36.13 -47.82
CA GLU A 19 41.63 36.12 -49.11
C GLU A 19 42.65 36.26 -50.30
N PRO A 20 42.34 36.28 -51.63
CA PRO A 20 41.06 36.54 -52.32
C PRO A 20 40.82 35.79 -53.68
N LYS A 21 39.67 36.12 -54.30
CA LYS A 21 39.41 36.37 -55.75
C LYS A 21 38.42 35.46 -56.51
N ALA A 22 37.52 36.19 -57.19
CA ALA A 22 36.31 35.81 -57.91
C ALA A 22 36.53 35.24 -59.33
N VAL A 23 35.58 34.41 -59.82
CA VAL A 23 35.24 34.27 -61.25
C VAL A 23 33.74 33.98 -61.44
N LYS A 24 33.19 34.53 -62.54
CA LYS A 24 31.78 34.77 -62.93
C LYS A 24 31.00 33.57 -63.53
N SER A 25 29.67 33.82 -63.65
CA SER A 25 28.69 33.32 -64.65
C SER A 25 27.94 32.02 -64.28
N ARG A 26 26.67 31.76 -64.62
CA ARG A 26 25.78 32.20 -65.72
C ARG A 26 24.31 31.81 -65.38
N LYS A 27 23.33 32.62 -65.80
CA LYS A 27 21.87 32.38 -65.72
C LYS A 27 21.44 31.05 -66.37
N LYS A 28 20.41 30.38 -65.80
CA LYS A 28 19.21 29.94 -66.54
C LYS A 28 18.04 29.59 -65.60
N THR A 29 16.92 30.21 -65.92
CA THR A 29 15.57 30.02 -65.37
C THR A 29 14.97 28.67 -65.75
N THR A 30 14.25 28.05 -64.82
CA THR A 30 13.11 27.17 -65.14
C THR A 30 12.03 27.37 -64.09
N LYS A 31 10.98 28.10 -64.48
CA LYS A 31 9.67 28.07 -63.83
C LYS A 31 9.11 26.67 -64.05
N THR A 32 8.89 25.91 -62.97
CA THR A 32 8.04 24.73 -63.00
C THR A 32 6.83 24.98 -62.13
N LYS A 33 5.68 24.68 -62.73
CA LYS A 33 4.32 25.03 -62.34
C LYS A 33 3.98 24.61 -60.90
N SER A 34 3.42 25.58 -60.18
CA SER A 34 2.47 25.40 -59.09
C SER A 34 1.21 24.71 -59.61
N SER A 35 1.02 23.44 -59.27
CA SER A 35 -0.29 22.79 -59.21
C SER A 35 -0.20 21.60 -58.25
N ASN A 36 -1.18 21.49 -57.34
CA ASN A 36 -1.33 20.52 -56.24
C ASN A 36 -0.67 20.85 -54.90
N SER A 37 -1.03 21.98 -54.29
CA SER A 37 -0.81 22.22 -52.85
C SER A 37 -2.06 22.00 -51.98
N LYS A 38 -3.27 21.89 -52.57
CA LYS A 38 -4.51 21.79 -51.78
C LYS A 38 -4.76 20.39 -51.20
N ASP A 39 -4.41 19.31 -51.92
CA ASP A 39 -4.60 17.94 -51.41
C ASP A 39 -3.56 17.53 -50.34
N LYS A 40 -2.35 18.10 -50.37
CA LYS A 40 -1.31 17.79 -49.36
C LYS A 40 -1.54 18.50 -48.03
N GLN A 41 -2.25 19.63 -48.03
CA GLN A 41 -2.57 20.37 -46.80
C GLN A 41 -3.70 19.71 -46.00
N GLU A 42 -4.62 19.00 -46.65
CA GLU A 42 -5.76 18.35 -45.98
C GLU A 42 -5.33 17.11 -45.17
N TYR A 43 -4.32 16.37 -45.63
CA TYR A 43 -3.74 15.23 -44.90
C TYR A 43 -2.86 15.65 -43.71
N SER A 44 -2.24 16.83 -43.75
CA SER A 44 -1.34 17.32 -42.69
C SER A 44 -2.09 17.68 -41.40
N THR A 45 -3.34 18.12 -41.50
CA THR A 45 -4.14 18.56 -40.33
C THR A 45 -5.01 17.45 -39.76
N ARG A 46 -5.38 16.45 -40.58
CA ARG A 46 -6.21 15.30 -40.13
C ARG A 46 -5.41 14.24 -39.37
N MET A 47 -4.14 14.03 -39.73
CA MET A 47 -3.23 13.11 -39.01
C MET A 47 -3.05 13.43 -37.52
N PRO A 48 -2.76 14.69 -37.10
CA PRO A 48 -2.62 15.00 -35.67
C PRO A 48 -3.94 14.87 -34.89
N LEU A 49 -5.09 15.10 -35.54
CA LEU A 49 -6.40 14.98 -34.90
C LEU A 49 -6.77 13.52 -34.61
N ILE A 50 -6.52 12.62 -35.58
CA ILE A 50 -6.68 11.17 -35.37
C ILE A 50 -5.73 10.67 -34.28
N ALA A 51 -4.46 11.11 -34.31
CA ALA A 51 -3.49 10.75 -33.28
C ALA A 51 -3.94 11.24 -31.90
N MET A 52 -4.49 12.44 -31.77
CA MET A 52 -4.98 12.98 -30.50
C MET A 52 -6.17 12.18 -29.95
N ILE A 53 -7.14 11.82 -30.81
CA ILE A 53 -8.28 10.97 -30.41
C ILE A 53 -7.79 9.60 -29.94
N LEU A 54 -6.83 9.01 -30.67
CA LEU A 54 -6.27 7.70 -30.32
C LEU A 54 -5.49 7.76 -29.00
N PHE A 55 -4.69 8.80 -28.78
CA PHE A 55 -4.01 9.04 -27.51
C PHE A 55 -5.00 9.29 -26.36
N ALA A 56 -6.05 10.07 -26.58
CA ALA A 56 -7.09 10.29 -25.57
C ALA A 56 -7.80 8.98 -25.21
N GLY A 57 -8.13 8.16 -26.22
CA GLY A 57 -8.71 6.84 -26.01
C GLY A 57 -7.80 5.91 -25.21
N LEU A 58 -6.52 5.82 -25.59
CA LEU A 58 -5.52 5.04 -24.85
C LEU A 58 -5.32 5.57 -23.43
N PHE A 59 -5.32 6.89 -23.24
CA PHE A 59 -5.20 7.51 -21.94
C PHE A 59 -6.38 7.15 -21.04
N VAL A 60 -7.62 7.24 -21.54
CA VAL A 60 -8.81 6.82 -20.80
C VAL A 60 -8.76 5.34 -20.44
N VAL A 61 -8.38 4.47 -21.38
CA VAL A 61 -8.24 3.02 -21.13
C VAL A 61 -7.13 2.76 -20.09
N SER A 62 -6.00 3.45 -20.18
CA SER A 62 -4.88 3.33 -19.24
C SER A 62 -5.28 3.75 -17.83
N VAL A 63 -5.93 4.90 -17.69
CA VAL A 63 -6.47 5.40 -16.42
C VAL A 63 -7.50 4.42 -15.86
N PHE A 64 -8.41 3.92 -16.68
CA PHE A 64 -9.42 2.93 -16.28
C PHE A 64 -8.80 1.61 -15.82
N MET A 65 -7.78 1.11 -16.52
CA MET A 65 -7.00 -0.07 -16.13
C MET A 65 -6.27 0.16 -14.80
N LEU A 66 -5.65 1.31 -14.61
CA LEU A 66 -4.98 1.69 -13.36
C LEU A 66 -5.94 1.65 -12.17
N PHE A 67 -7.10 2.29 -12.28
CA PHE A 67 -8.10 2.29 -11.21
C PHE A 67 -8.70 0.91 -10.91
N ARG A 68 -8.72 -0.01 -11.89
CA ARG A 68 -9.17 -1.38 -11.67
C ARG A 68 -8.10 -2.25 -11.01
N ASN A 69 -6.85 -2.14 -11.44
CA ASN A 69 -5.77 -3.00 -10.95
C ASN A 69 -5.34 -2.66 -9.52
N THR A 70 -5.36 -1.38 -9.12
CA THR A 70 -4.98 -0.97 -7.75
C THR A 70 -5.86 -1.61 -6.66
N LYS A 71 -7.15 -1.80 -6.94
CA LYS A 71 -8.09 -2.42 -5.99
C LYS A 71 -7.76 -3.87 -5.67
N TYR A 72 -7.27 -4.64 -6.64
CA TYR A 72 -6.94 -6.06 -6.42
C TYR A 72 -5.59 -6.24 -5.71
N SER A 73 -4.64 -5.31 -5.89
CA SER A 73 -3.35 -5.38 -5.21
C SER A 73 -3.44 -5.19 -3.70
N ALA A 74 -4.39 -4.37 -3.21
CA ALA A 74 -4.56 -4.10 -1.79
C ALA A 74 -4.99 -5.36 -1.01
N ASP A 75 -5.96 -6.11 -1.51
CA ASP A 75 -6.46 -7.32 -0.85
C ASP A 75 -5.38 -8.42 -0.75
N SER A 76 -4.56 -8.58 -1.79
CA SER A 76 -3.45 -9.55 -1.78
C SER A 76 -2.41 -9.20 -0.72
N LEU A 77 -2.06 -7.91 -0.61
CA LEU A 77 -1.17 -7.41 0.44
C LEU A 77 -1.79 -7.65 1.83
N ILE A 78 -3.09 -7.38 1.99
CA ILE A 78 -3.81 -7.64 3.24
C ILE A 78 -3.69 -9.11 3.66
N VAL A 79 -3.91 -10.05 2.74
CA VAL A 79 -3.82 -11.49 3.05
C VAL A 79 -2.41 -11.87 3.52
N GLN A 80 -1.37 -11.35 2.87
CA GLN A 80 0.03 -11.62 3.24
C GLN A 80 0.36 -11.07 4.64
N ASP A 81 -0.05 -9.83 4.92
CA ASP A 81 0.14 -9.19 6.22
C ASP A 81 -0.61 -9.94 7.32
N LEU A 82 -1.86 -10.35 7.08
CA LEU A 82 -2.63 -11.16 8.03
C LEU A 82 -1.97 -12.50 8.32
N GLN A 83 -1.42 -13.18 7.33
CA GLN A 83 -0.67 -14.42 7.53
C GLN A 83 0.59 -14.22 8.39
N LYS A 84 1.31 -13.12 8.16
CA LYS A 84 2.50 -12.76 8.93
C LYS A 84 2.13 -12.43 10.37
N LEU A 85 1.13 -11.57 10.57
CA LEU A 85 0.63 -11.20 11.90
C LEU A 85 0.13 -12.42 12.66
N HIS A 86 -0.65 -13.31 12.02
CA HIS A 86 -1.14 -14.53 12.66
C HIS A 86 0.00 -15.40 13.21
N LYS A 87 1.07 -15.60 12.43
CA LYS A 87 2.25 -16.34 12.89
C LYS A 87 2.92 -15.68 14.10
N ILE A 88 3.06 -14.36 14.07
CA ILE A 88 3.61 -13.59 15.19
C ILE A 88 2.76 -13.78 16.46
N PHE A 89 1.43 -13.68 16.36
CA PHE A 89 0.56 -13.90 17.51
C PHE A 89 0.61 -15.33 18.05
N ILE A 90 0.77 -16.34 17.19
CA ILE A 90 1.01 -17.72 17.63
C ILE A 90 2.32 -17.83 18.42
N GLU A 91 3.40 -17.19 17.96
CA GLU A 91 4.68 -17.19 18.65
C GLU A 91 4.59 -16.45 20.00
N ILE A 92 3.93 -15.30 20.03
CA ILE A 92 3.70 -14.53 21.25
C ILE A 92 2.85 -15.34 22.24
N ASP A 93 1.75 -15.97 21.82
CA ASP A 93 0.93 -16.78 22.72
C ASP A 93 1.70 -17.98 23.26
N LYS A 94 2.54 -18.62 22.43
CA LYS A 94 3.39 -19.72 22.85
C LYS A 94 4.40 -19.32 23.94
N ASP A 95 5.07 -18.19 23.77
CA ASP A 95 6.16 -17.78 24.67
C ASP A 95 5.66 -16.98 25.88
N CYS A 96 4.74 -16.04 25.65
CA CYS A 96 4.27 -15.07 26.64
C CYS A 96 2.88 -15.39 27.20
N LYS A 97 2.10 -16.26 26.53
CA LYS A 97 0.70 -16.58 26.84
C LYS A 97 -0.20 -15.35 26.92
N ILE A 98 -0.91 -15.07 25.83
CA ILE A 98 -1.82 -13.95 25.72
C ILE A 98 -3.03 -14.22 26.62
N ILE A 99 -3.40 -13.23 27.42
CA ILE A 99 -4.52 -13.29 28.36
C ILE A 99 -5.76 -12.71 27.69
N ASP A 100 -5.67 -11.43 27.34
CA ASP A 100 -6.69 -10.68 26.63
C ASP A 100 -6.14 -9.41 25.99
N PHE A 101 -7.07 -8.68 25.35
CA PHE A 101 -6.84 -7.36 24.82
C PHE A 101 -7.81 -6.38 25.49
N GLU A 102 -7.34 -5.17 25.74
CA GLU A 102 -8.01 -4.19 26.61
C GLU A 102 -9.40 -3.78 26.09
N HIS A 103 -9.47 -3.40 24.81
CA HIS A 103 -10.65 -2.82 24.19
C HIS A 103 -11.35 -3.79 23.22
N VAL A 104 -12.50 -3.37 22.67
CA VAL A 104 -13.20 -4.12 21.61
C VAL A 104 -12.41 -4.07 20.31
N LYS A 105 -11.82 -2.92 19.97
CA LYS A 105 -10.91 -2.73 18.85
C LYS A 105 -9.57 -2.28 19.39
N ASN A 106 -8.50 -2.98 19.03
CA ASN A 106 -7.16 -2.72 19.54
C ASN A 106 -6.21 -2.57 18.36
N TYR A 107 -5.56 -1.42 18.21
CA TYR A 107 -4.59 -1.22 17.13
C TYR A 107 -3.34 -2.06 17.36
N ILE A 108 -2.79 -2.61 16.28
CA ILE A 108 -1.52 -3.37 16.32
C ILE A 108 -0.38 -2.39 16.06
N ASP A 109 -0.02 -1.63 17.08
CA ASP A 109 1.04 -0.61 17.05
C ASP A 109 2.26 -0.97 17.93
N PHE A 110 2.21 -2.12 18.60
CA PHE A 110 3.13 -2.51 19.66
C PHE A 110 4.10 -3.65 19.30
N LEU A 111 4.07 -4.17 18.07
CA LEU A 111 4.93 -5.31 17.67
C LEU A 111 6.40 -4.93 17.42
N THR A 112 6.70 -3.62 17.38
CA THR A 112 8.05 -3.05 17.27
C THR A 112 8.73 -2.84 18.62
N VAL A 113 8.03 -3.16 19.73
CA VAL A 113 8.56 -3.01 21.09
C VAL A 113 9.63 -4.06 21.37
N LYS A 114 10.81 -3.61 21.79
CA LYS A 114 11.95 -4.49 22.13
C LYS A 114 11.78 -5.10 23.52
N GLU A 115 11.48 -4.26 24.50
CA GLU A 115 11.36 -4.63 25.90
C GLU A 115 10.26 -3.78 26.54
N PHE A 116 9.58 -4.33 27.54
CA PHE A 116 8.59 -3.62 28.34
C PHE A 116 8.60 -4.16 29.77
N VAL A 117 8.01 -3.40 30.69
CA VAL A 117 7.90 -3.76 32.10
C VAL A 117 6.42 -3.86 32.47
N GLY A 118 6.05 -4.92 33.20
CA GLY A 118 4.66 -5.20 33.54
C GLY A 118 4.10 -6.35 32.70
N SER A 119 2.77 -6.51 32.71
CA SER A 119 2.06 -7.57 31.99
C SER A 119 1.40 -7.09 30.70
N GLU A 120 1.65 -5.85 30.31
CA GLU A 120 0.94 -5.16 29.23
C GLU A 120 1.95 -4.61 28.21
N VAL A 121 1.67 -4.87 26.93
CA VAL A 121 2.42 -4.34 25.80
C VAL A 121 1.44 -3.77 24.77
N GLY A 122 1.37 -2.45 24.69
CA GLY A 122 0.27 -1.77 24.00
C GLY A 122 -1.07 -2.21 24.58
N ALA A 123 -2.02 -2.59 23.73
CA ALA A 123 -3.34 -3.05 24.17
C ALA A 123 -3.42 -4.55 24.54
N MET A 124 -2.28 -5.26 24.60
CA MET A 124 -2.22 -6.71 24.81
C MET A 124 -1.70 -7.06 26.20
N ASN A 125 -2.44 -7.91 26.91
CA ASN A 125 -2.05 -8.46 28.20
C ASN A 125 -1.47 -9.87 28.06
N VAL A 126 -0.34 -10.12 28.72
CA VAL A 126 0.38 -11.41 28.69
C VAL A 126 0.73 -11.93 30.09
N SER A 127 0.79 -13.26 30.24
CA SER A 127 1.07 -13.91 31.53
C SER A 127 2.56 -13.94 31.86
N TYR A 128 3.41 -14.09 30.84
CA TYR A 128 4.86 -14.28 30.99
C TYR A 128 5.63 -13.19 30.23
N PRO A 129 5.57 -11.92 30.68
CA PRO A 129 6.21 -10.80 29.98
C PRO A 129 7.73 -10.93 29.87
N ARG A 130 8.37 -11.65 30.81
CA ARG A 130 9.83 -11.92 30.77
C ARG A 130 10.26 -12.82 29.60
N ASN A 131 9.32 -13.50 28.95
CA ASN A 131 9.58 -14.34 27.79
C ASN A 131 9.42 -13.58 26.46
N TRP A 132 9.19 -12.27 26.51
CA TRP A 132 9.08 -11.44 25.32
C TRP A 132 10.39 -11.48 24.52
N LYS A 133 10.31 -11.85 23.24
CA LYS A 133 11.47 -11.97 22.34
C LYS A 133 11.58 -10.82 21.33
N GLY A 134 10.72 -9.81 21.47
CA GLY A 134 10.59 -8.74 20.49
C GLY A 134 11.88 -7.91 20.29
N PRO A 135 11.90 -7.06 19.26
CA PRO A 135 10.77 -6.68 18.41
C PRO A 135 10.44 -7.75 17.36
N TYR A 136 9.15 -8.01 17.14
CA TYR A 136 8.69 -9.01 16.15
C TYR A 136 8.61 -8.43 14.74
N LEU A 137 8.53 -7.11 14.63
CA LEU A 137 8.52 -6.36 13.38
C LEU A 137 9.49 -5.18 13.46
N LEU A 138 10.02 -4.77 12.30
CA LEU A 138 10.76 -3.51 12.17
C LEU A 138 9.81 -2.32 12.18
N ASP A 139 8.68 -2.47 11.48
CA ASP A 139 7.61 -1.51 11.33
C ASP A 139 6.24 -2.22 11.36
N ASN A 140 5.22 -1.55 11.91
CA ASN A 140 3.87 -2.10 11.92
C ASN A 140 3.24 -1.94 10.53
N PRO A 141 2.73 -3.03 9.90
CA PRO A 141 2.13 -2.95 8.58
C PRO A 141 0.87 -2.07 8.61
N THR A 142 0.67 -1.31 7.54
CA THR A 142 -0.51 -0.48 7.33
C THR A 142 -1.04 -0.65 5.93
N VAL A 143 -2.35 -0.51 5.76
CA VAL A 143 -3.01 -0.50 4.45
C VAL A 143 -3.85 0.77 4.36
N HIS A 144 -3.65 1.55 3.31
CA HIS A 144 -4.24 2.89 3.17
C HIS A 144 -3.99 3.78 4.40
N GLU A 145 -2.76 3.71 4.95
CA GLU A 145 -2.33 4.43 6.15
C GLU A 145 -3.08 4.02 7.44
N GLN A 146 -3.91 2.98 7.39
CA GLN A 146 -4.62 2.44 8.54
C GLN A 146 -3.90 1.21 9.09
N GLN A 147 -3.75 1.16 10.41
CA GLN A 147 -3.20 0.01 11.12
C GLN A 147 -4.20 -1.15 11.16
N TYR A 148 -3.67 -2.36 11.21
CA TYR A 148 -4.48 -3.53 11.55
C TYR A 148 -5.00 -3.43 12.97
N ILE A 149 -6.16 -4.05 13.21
CA ILE A 149 -6.78 -4.10 14.52
C ILE A 149 -7.04 -5.54 14.95
N ILE A 150 -7.01 -5.75 16.26
CA ILE A 150 -7.51 -6.95 16.91
C ILE A 150 -8.90 -6.62 17.44
N LEU A 151 -9.89 -7.27 16.83
CA LEU A 151 -11.28 -7.22 17.25
C LEU A 151 -11.54 -8.30 18.30
N ARG A 152 -11.93 -7.87 19.50
CA ARG A 152 -12.49 -8.73 20.55
C ARG A 152 -13.99 -8.84 20.36
N ASN A 153 -14.49 -10.05 20.19
CA ASN A 153 -15.93 -10.34 20.16
C ASN A 153 -16.26 -11.56 21.03
N LYS A 154 -17.53 -11.97 21.02
CA LYS A 154 -17.99 -13.15 21.77
C LYS A 154 -17.40 -14.49 21.27
N ASN A 155 -16.93 -14.55 20.03
CA ASN A 155 -16.42 -15.76 19.39
C ASN A 155 -14.88 -15.90 19.51
N GLY A 156 -14.21 -14.87 20.01
CA GLY A 156 -12.77 -14.84 20.23
C GLY A 156 -12.14 -13.51 19.81
N TYR A 157 -10.91 -13.61 19.31
CA TYR A 157 -10.12 -12.48 18.83
C TYR A 157 -9.82 -12.65 17.35
N TYR A 158 -9.92 -11.57 16.59
CA TYR A 158 -9.73 -11.59 15.15
C TYR A 158 -8.84 -10.43 14.73
N ILE A 159 -7.83 -10.69 13.90
CA ILE A 159 -7.06 -9.65 13.22
C ILE A 159 -7.80 -9.30 11.94
N VAL A 160 -8.05 -8.01 11.74
CA VAL A 160 -8.72 -7.47 10.56
C VAL A 160 -8.09 -6.15 10.15
N PRO A 161 -8.26 -5.69 8.90
CA PRO A 161 -7.90 -4.33 8.51
C PRO A 161 -8.59 -3.30 9.39
N GLY A 162 -7.92 -2.16 9.62
CA GLY A 162 -8.47 -1.06 10.42
C GLY A 162 -9.67 -0.37 9.76
N ASP A 163 -10.40 0.42 10.56
CA ASP A 163 -11.47 1.29 10.05
C ASP A 163 -10.91 2.27 9.01
N GLY A 164 -11.67 2.53 7.94
CA GLY A 164 -11.25 3.39 6.82
C GLY A 164 -10.55 2.64 5.67
N VAL A 165 -10.22 1.36 5.83
CA VAL A 165 -9.68 0.57 4.71
C VAL A 165 -10.77 0.25 3.69
N THR A 166 -10.58 0.70 2.45
CA THR A 166 -11.39 0.31 1.29
C THR A 166 -10.93 -1.04 0.72
N LEU A 167 -11.83 -2.02 0.65
CA LEU A 167 -11.57 -3.34 0.11
C LEU A 167 -11.77 -3.40 -1.42
N ALA A 168 -11.31 -4.47 -2.09
CA ALA A 168 -11.51 -4.62 -3.53
C ALA A 168 -12.99 -4.67 -3.97
N ASN A 169 -13.90 -5.10 -3.08
CA ASN A 169 -15.34 -5.06 -3.31
C ASN A 169 -15.94 -3.63 -3.23
N GLY A 170 -15.12 -2.62 -2.94
CA GLY A 170 -15.50 -1.21 -2.85
C GLY A 170 -16.07 -0.79 -1.52
N LYS A 171 -16.20 -1.70 -0.55
CA LYS A 171 -16.70 -1.40 0.79
C LYS A 171 -15.59 -0.90 1.70
N VAL A 172 -15.97 -0.03 2.65
CA VAL A 172 -15.07 0.56 3.63
C VAL A 172 -15.31 -0.05 5.01
N ILE A 173 -14.24 -0.52 5.68
CA ILE A 173 -14.31 -1.00 7.06
C ILE A 173 -14.71 0.15 7.99
N GLY A 174 -15.60 -0.12 8.94
CA GLY A 174 -16.10 0.87 9.90
C GLY A 174 -17.24 1.74 9.38
N GLN A 175 -17.47 1.78 8.06
CA GLN A 175 -18.61 2.47 7.44
C GLN A 175 -19.61 1.48 6.83
N ASP A 176 -19.19 0.72 5.82
CA ASP A 176 -20.05 -0.26 5.14
C ASP A 176 -20.00 -1.63 5.83
N ILE A 177 -18.86 -1.97 6.41
CA ILE A 177 -18.63 -3.20 7.17
C ILE A 177 -18.34 -2.81 8.62
N VAL A 178 -19.39 -2.79 9.44
CA VAL A 178 -19.28 -2.40 10.85
C VAL A 178 -18.88 -3.60 11.70
N LEU A 179 -17.63 -3.56 12.17
CA LEU A 179 -17.06 -4.58 13.05
C LEU A 179 -17.15 -4.11 14.51
N GLY A 180 -17.64 -4.98 15.39
CA GLY A 180 -17.80 -4.71 16.81
C GLY A 180 -17.98 -5.99 17.62
N GLU A 181 -18.20 -5.85 18.93
CA GLU A 181 -18.28 -6.97 19.88
C GLU A 181 -19.39 -7.98 19.55
N LYS A 182 -20.49 -7.50 18.94
CA LYS A 182 -21.66 -8.30 18.57
C LYS A 182 -21.62 -8.81 17.12
N THR A 183 -20.57 -8.47 16.36
CA THR A 183 -20.45 -8.89 14.97
C THR A 183 -20.21 -10.39 14.88
N ASP A 184 -21.02 -11.07 14.07
CA ASP A 184 -20.82 -12.47 13.73
C ASP A 184 -19.66 -12.59 12.72
N MET A 185 -18.46 -12.77 13.26
CA MET A 185 -17.24 -12.78 12.45
C MET A 185 -17.18 -13.97 11.50
N GLU A 186 -17.73 -15.13 11.87
CA GLU A 186 -17.72 -16.29 10.97
C GLU A 186 -18.54 -16.00 9.71
N LYS A 187 -19.70 -15.35 9.87
CA LYS A 187 -20.51 -14.90 8.73
C LYS A 187 -19.76 -13.85 7.90
N VAL A 188 -19.19 -12.83 8.54
CA VAL A 188 -18.53 -11.72 7.84
C VAL A 188 -17.27 -12.16 7.09
N LEU A 189 -16.48 -13.10 7.64
CA LEU A 189 -15.26 -13.63 7.01
C LEU A 189 -15.54 -14.45 5.75
N HIS A 190 -16.72 -15.07 5.66
CA HIS A 190 -17.09 -15.91 4.52
C HIS A 190 -18.05 -15.25 3.53
N ASP A 191 -18.53 -14.05 3.83
CA ASP A 191 -19.39 -13.25 2.96
C ASP A 191 -18.58 -12.43 1.96
N SER A 192 -18.91 -12.52 0.66
CA SER A 192 -18.28 -11.71 -0.41
C SER A 192 -18.61 -10.22 -0.29
N ALA A 193 -19.72 -9.90 0.37
CA ALA A 193 -20.07 -8.54 0.77
C ALA A 193 -19.43 -8.14 2.11
N GLY A 194 -18.67 -9.04 2.76
CA GLY A 194 -17.93 -8.79 3.99
C GLY A 194 -16.43 -8.82 3.74
N LEU A 195 -15.73 -9.67 4.48
CA LEU A 195 -14.27 -9.82 4.49
C LEU A 195 -13.79 -10.98 3.60
N LYS A 196 -14.59 -11.46 2.64
CA LYS A 196 -14.13 -12.42 1.63
C LYS A 196 -13.88 -11.72 0.30
N SER A 197 -12.67 -11.87 -0.22
CA SER A 197 -12.29 -11.41 -1.56
C SER A 197 -11.86 -12.57 -2.47
N LYS A 198 -11.47 -12.23 -3.70
CA LYS A 198 -10.89 -13.22 -4.62
C LYS A 198 -9.51 -13.71 -4.17
N GLU A 199 -8.78 -12.88 -3.45
CA GLU A 199 -7.42 -13.18 -2.96
C GLU A 199 -7.46 -14.04 -1.69
N GLY A 200 -8.59 -14.02 -0.95
CA GLY A 200 -8.78 -14.85 0.23
C GLY A 200 -9.71 -14.23 1.26
N ILE A 201 -9.55 -14.66 2.51
CA ILE A 201 -10.25 -14.11 3.66
C ILE A 201 -9.41 -12.98 4.24
N LEU A 202 -10.01 -11.80 4.38
CA LEU A 202 -9.40 -10.55 4.85
C LEU A 202 -9.58 -10.40 6.37
N GLY A 203 -9.39 -11.49 7.09
CA GLY A 203 -9.34 -11.54 8.53
C GLY A 203 -8.90 -12.91 9.00
N VAL A 204 -8.30 -12.97 10.19
CA VAL A 204 -7.79 -14.23 10.75
C VAL A 204 -8.09 -14.29 12.23
N LYS A 205 -8.55 -15.45 12.68
CA LYS A 205 -8.80 -15.71 14.10
C LYS A 205 -7.47 -15.92 14.83
N ILE A 206 -7.34 -15.35 16.03
CA ILE A 206 -6.25 -15.65 16.95
C ILE A 206 -6.80 -16.56 18.05
N ASP A 207 -6.15 -17.71 18.22
CA ASP A 207 -6.41 -18.57 19.36
C ASP A 207 -5.60 -18.07 20.56
N VAL A 208 -6.30 -17.66 21.62
CA VAL A 208 -5.70 -17.11 22.84
C VAL A 208 -5.87 -18.11 23.97
N SER A 209 -4.74 -18.65 24.44
CA SER A 209 -4.70 -19.69 25.49
C SER A 209 -5.30 -19.23 26.82
N GLY A 210 -5.32 -17.92 27.10
CA GLY A 210 -5.93 -17.35 28.31
C GLY A 210 -7.47 -17.37 28.36
N SER A 211 -8.16 -17.51 27.22
CA SER A 211 -9.63 -17.37 27.19
C SER A 211 -10.39 -18.47 27.97
N TYR A 212 -9.76 -19.63 28.20
CA TYR A 212 -10.32 -20.72 29.00
C TYR A 212 -10.52 -20.32 30.47
N LEU A 213 -9.65 -19.48 31.05
CA LEU A 213 -9.75 -19.05 32.45
C LEU A 213 -10.92 -18.08 32.67
N LYS A 214 -11.21 -17.22 31.69
CA LYS A 214 -12.37 -16.30 31.74
C LYS A 214 -13.69 -17.08 31.71
N LYS A 215 -13.73 -18.20 30.98
CA LYS A 215 -14.90 -19.10 30.92
C LYS A 215 -15.14 -19.85 32.24
N ILE A 216 -14.06 -20.17 32.98
CA ILE A 216 -14.13 -20.83 34.30
C ILE A 216 -14.52 -19.82 35.39
N LEU A 217 -13.97 -18.60 35.36
CA LEU A 217 -14.25 -17.54 36.35
C LEU A 217 -15.64 -16.89 36.18
N GLN A 218 -16.24 -16.95 34.99
CA GLN A 218 -17.61 -16.47 34.74
C GLN A 218 -18.67 -17.57 34.90
N ALA A 219 -18.28 -18.80 35.23
CA ALA A 219 -19.25 -19.83 35.60
C ALA A 219 -19.88 -19.43 36.94
N PRO A 220 -21.23 -19.39 37.06
CA PRO A 220 -21.87 -19.06 38.33
C PRO A 220 -21.41 -20.06 39.39
N LEU A 221 -20.89 -19.54 40.51
CA LEU A 221 -20.61 -20.28 41.74
C LEU A 221 -21.91 -20.90 42.27
N LYS A 222 -22.34 -22.01 41.67
CA LYS A 222 -23.46 -22.83 42.15
C LYS A 222 -22.99 -24.05 42.94
N TYR A 223 -21.68 -24.22 43.14
CA TYR A 223 -21.10 -25.38 43.81
C TYR A 223 -19.85 -25.02 44.65
N LEU A 224 -19.94 -23.96 45.46
CA LEU A 224 -19.15 -23.81 46.67
C LEU A 224 -20.10 -23.73 47.86
#